data_AF-A0A0U5FNT8-F1
#
_entry.id   AF-A0A0U5FNT8-F1
#
_cell.length_a   1.000
_cell.length_b   1.000
_cell.length_c   1.000
_cell.angle_alpha   90.00
_cell.angle_beta   90.00
_cell.angle_gamma   90.00
#
_symmetry.space_group_name_H-M   'P 1'
#
loop_
_entity.id
_entity.type
_entity.pdbx_description
1 polymer ?
#
loop_
_entity_poly.entity_id
_entity_poly.type
_entity_poly.pdbx_seq_one_letter_code
_entity_poly.pdbx_strand_id
1 'polypeptide(L)'
;MGGILSRLLLLPQATDADRAEWERQRQWEAAHPPPPLVPPEADEGAGVFAWFVESVQVVPHKNGTCLVAYAGHEDQDSLGEPNPYEVNARDVNEYLLHAIGVEDPEENGGQAHPRIVKYLGRLTPGFKLEFVSPGPLEAIRLPLFPVPVIGNSTSGLSSLTSHPPLLLLYHRWALQTLSALHFLHTHAVYLSNLCASSIWIRPDFSAALTGFISATLPTAEQPSAQAGHRSGEAYLDFREVEVEYDPETGSELEASPRGDICDWATIFWRLVTNRQSVHPPVGPGNARWPMLFSSNNDKGDWPADWDRDLERERLKERRFQQLEEARMGDILVKAWGGEYRDVGEVMADLRALLEKMGVEVTGEDEILLGGGQTWEDIFVVIPPHDEEGYGREIRLRETGVLDSRARTTLIAHTEPE
;
A
#
# COMPACT_ATOMS: atom_id res chain seq x y z
N MET A 1 25.44 19.76 -13.01
CA MET A 1 26.04 20.99 -13.60
C MET A 1 25.46 21.37 -14.99
N GLY A 2 24.17 21.14 -15.28
CA GLY A 2 23.63 21.28 -16.66
C GLY A 2 22.54 22.35 -16.89
N GLY A 3 21.89 22.88 -15.86
CA GLY A 3 20.71 23.75 -16.06
C GLY A 3 21.01 25.21 -16.41
N ILE A 4 22.06 25.79 -15.82
CA ILE A 4 22.31 27.25 -15.90
C ILE A 4 23.09 27.64 -17.16
N LEU A 5 24.00 26.78 -17.64
CA LEU A 5 24.73 27.03 -18.90
C LEU A 5 23.79 27.07 -20.12
N SER A 6 22.63 26.41 -20.03
CA SER A 6 21.62 26.39 -21.09
C SER A 6 20.78 27.68 -21.15
N ARG A 7 20.64 28.43 -20.05
CA ARG A 7 19.99 29.76 -20.05
C ARG A 7 20.94 30.91 -20.42
N LEU A 8 22.25 30.71 -20.29
CA LEU A 8 23.28 31.71 -20.61
C LEU A 8 23.45 31.99 -22.12
N LEU A 9 22.91 31.13 -22.99
CA LEU A 9 23.09 31.24 -24.44
C LEU A 9 21.95 31.95 -25.19
N LEU A 10 20.90 32.44 -24.50
CA LEU A 10 19.68 32.94 -25.17
C LEU A 10 19.18 34.34 -24.79
N LEU A 11 19.96 35.16 -24.05
CA LEU A 11 19.56 36.54 -23.78
C LEU A 11 20.64 37.54 -24.23
N PRO A 12 20.49 38.20 -25.39
CA PRO A 12 21.36 39.29 -25.76
C PRO A 12 21.00 40.51 -24.90
N GLN A 13 21.90 40.86 -23.99
CA GLN A 13 21.92 42.04 -23.10
C GLN A 13 21.34 41.85 -21.67
N ALA A 14 22.04 41.07 -20.84
CA ALA A 14 21.96 41.25 -19.39
C ALA A 14 22.48 42.63 -18.99
N THR A 15 21.68 43.35 -18.21
CA THR A 15 22.01 44.66 -17.63
C THR A 15 23.05 44.52 -16.51
N ASP A 16 23.62 45.63 -16.04
CA ASP A 16 24.52 45.62 -14.87
C ASP A 16 23.78 45.23 -13.57
N ALA A 17 22.47 45.48 -13.51
CA ALA A 17 21.63 45.05 -12.39
C ALA A 17 21.48 43.53 -12.36
N ASP A 18 21.24 42.90 -13.53
CA ASP A 18 21.15 41.44 -13.64
C ASP A 18 22.48 40.78 -13.23
N ARG A 19 23.62 41.35 -13.65
CA ARG A 19 24.95 40.86 -13.25
C ARG A 19 25.16 40.95 -11.73
N ALA A 20 24.80 42.07 -11.10
CA ALA A 20 24.95 42.26 -9.66
C ALA A 20 24.00 41.34 -8.85
N GLU A 21 22.80 41.07 -9.37
CA GLU A 21 21.87 40.10 -8.79
C GLU A 21 22.41 38.67 -8.92
N TRP A 22 22.93 38.27 -10.08
CA TRP A 22 23.57 36.97 -10.26
C TRP A 22 24.81 36.78 -9.39
N GLU A 23 25.60 37.83 -9.18
CA GLU A 23 26.79 37.75 -8.34
C GLU A 23 26.42 37.64 -6.86
N ARG A 24 25.35 38.33 -6.41
CA ARG A 24 24.76 38.13 -5.09
C ARG A 24 24.21 36.71 -4.92
N GLN A 25 23.47 36.21 -5.91
CA GLN A 25 22.94 34.85 -5.89
C GLN A 25 24.06 33.81 -5.83
N ARG A 26 25.11 33.97 -6.65
CA ARG A 26 26.28 33.09 -6.64
C ARG A 26 27.03 33.13 -5.31
N GLN A 27 27.19 34.31 -4.71
CA GLN A 27 27.79 34.44 -3.37
C GLN A 27 26.92 33.79 -2.30
N TRP A 28 25.60 33.90 -2.41
CA TRP A 28 24.65 33.25 -1.52
C TRP A 28 24.70 31.71 -1.67
N GLU A 29 24.71 31.19 -2.89
CA GLU A 29 24.86 29.74 -3.18
C GLU A 29 26.23 29.19 -2.75
N ALA A 30 27.30 29.98 -2.89
CA ALA A 30 28.63 29.60 -2.41
C ALA A 30 28.69 29.57 -0.86
N ALA A 31 27.90 30.42 -0.18
CA ALA A 31 27.79 30.44 1.27
C ALA A 31 26.80 29.40 1.81
N HIS A 32 25.86 28.93 0.99
CA HIS A 32 24.82 27.96 1.35
C HIS A 32 24.84 26.82 0.32
N PRO A 33 25.84 25.93 0.35
CA PRO A 33 25.89 24.81 -0.56
C PRO A 33 24.58 24.01 -0.44
N PRO A 34 23.98 23.58 -1.57
CA PRO A 34 22.75 22.81 -1.51
C PRO A 34 22.98 21.55 -0.66
N PRO A 35 21.98 21.12 0.12
CA PRO A 35 22.07 19.86 0.84
C PRO A 35 22.38 18.72 -0.15
N PRO A 36 23.06 17.66 0.30
CA PRO A 36 23.32 16.52 -0.57
C PRO A 36 21.99 15.97 -1.08
N LEU A 37 21.94 15.46 -2.31
CA LEU A 37 20.72 14.86 -2.86
C LEU A 37 20.43 13.48 -2.23
N VAL A 38 21.49 12.82 -1.78
CA VAL A 38 21.46 11.51 -1.14
C VAL A 38 21.87 11.68 0.32
N PRO A 39 21.09 11.19 1.29
CA PRO A 39 21.49 11.20 2.69
C PRO A 39 22.80 10.42 2.88
N PRO A 40 23.79 10.94 3.63
CA PRO A 40 25.06 10.24 3.81
C PRO A 40 24.91 8.86 4.49
N GLU A 41 23.79 8.61 5.15
CA GLU A 41 23.38 7.35 5.78
C GLU A 41 22.91 6.28 4.78
N ALA A 42 22.47 6.67 3.59
CA ALA A 42 21.87 5.80 2.59
C ALA A 42 22.91 4.86 1.95
N ASP A 43 22.62 3.56 1.91
CA ASP A 43 23.41 2.57 1.19
C ASP A 43 22.81 2.28 -0.18
N GLU A 44 23.06 3.17 -1.14
CA GLU A 44 22.63 3.00 -2.54
C GLU A 44 23.25 1.76 -3.19
N GLY A 45 24.40 1.29 -2.69
CA GLY A 45 25.07 0.09 -3.19
C GLY A 45 24.33 -1.21 -2.87
N ALA A 46 23.49 -1.20 -1.83
CA ALA A 46 22.62 -2.33 -1.52
C ALA A 46 21.47 -2.47 -2.53
N GLY A 47 21.08 -1.39 -3.20
CA GLY A 47 19.92 -1.32 -4.10
C GLY A 47 18.66 -0.81 -3.41
N VAL A 48 17.63 -0.52 -4.21
CA VAL A 48 16.38 0.07 -3.72
C VAL A 48 15.49 -0.98 -3.07
N PHE A 49 15.20 -0.80 -1.79
CA PHE A 49 14.35 -1.68 -1.00
C PHE A 49 12.86 -1.51 -1.35
N ALA A 50 12.40 -0.27 -1.54
CA ALA A 50 11.04 0.06 -1.91
C ALA A 50 10.97 1.44 -2.60
N TRP A 51 9.87 1.69 -3.29
CA TRP A 51 9.51 3.01 -3.81
C TRP A 51 8.18 3.43 -3.21
N PHE A 52 8.06 4.69 -2.79
CA PHE A 52 6.77 5.32 -2.56
C PHE A 52 6.44 6.11 -3.82
N VAL A 53 5.59 5.51 -4.68
CA VAL A 53 4.95 6.20 -5.80
C VAL A 53 5.98 6.80 -6.79
N GLU A 54 7.12 6.12 -6.94
CA GLU A 54 8.27 6.56 -7.75
C GLU A 54 8.97 7.84 -7.23
N SER A 55 8.32 8.65 -6.39
CA SER A 55 8.83 9.95 -5.92
C SER A 55 9.82 9.88 -4.76
N VAL A 56 9.69 8.86 -3.91
CA VAL A 56 10.59 8.66 -2.75
C VAL A 56 11.13 7.24 -2.79
N GLN A 57 12.45 7.12 -2.88
CA GLN A 57 13.11 5.82 -2.79
C GLN A 57 13.44 5.49 -1.35
N VAL A 58 13.36 4.20 -1.04
CA VAL A 58 13.72 3.64 0.26
C VAL A 58 14.88 2.69 0.08
N VAL A 59 15.97 2.92 0.78
CA VAL A 59 17.17 2.08 0.73
C VAL A 59 17.60 1.66 2.13
N PRO A 60 18.40 0.59 2.29
CA PRO A 60 19.02 0.28 3.56
C PRO A 60 19.93 1.40 4.06
N HIS A 61 19.97 1.61 5.37
CA HIS A 61 21.03 2.40 5.98
C HIS A 61 22.37 1.64 5.89
N LYS A 62 23.50 2.34 5.74
CA LYS A 62 24.86 1.78 5.68
C LYS A 62 25.28 0.86 6.83
N ASN A 63 24.54 0.86 7.94
CA ASN A 63 24.82 0.03 9.11
C ASN A 63 23.90 -1.21 9.17
N GLY A 64 22.94 -1.34 8.23
CA GLY A 64 21.97 -2.42 8.16
C GLY A 64 20.89 -2.42 9.24
N THR A 65 20.76 -1.36 10.07
CA THR A 65 19.84 -1.37 11.22
C THR A 65 18.46 -0.78 10.92
N CYS A 66 18.35 0.04 9.87
CA CYS A 66 17.13 0.74 9.51
C CYS A 66 17.07 1.00 8.00
N LEU A 67 15.96 1.58 7.56
CA LEU A 67 15.76 2.05 6.19
C LEU A 67 15.84 3.58 6.15
N VAL A 68 16.24 4.11 5.00
CA VAL A 68 16.37 5.53 4.71
C VAL A 68 15.48 5.85 3.52
N ALA A 69 14.52 6.76 3.71
CA ALA A 69 13.60 7.22 2.68
C ALA A 69 13.95 8.67 2.29
N TYR A 70 14.09 8.94 0.99
CA TYR A 70 14.44 10.26 0.47
C TYR A 70 14.03 10.38 -1.01
N ALA A 71 13.84 11.60 -1.48
CA ALA A 71 13.58 11.83 -2.89
C ALA A 71 14.83 11.59 -3.73
N GLY A 72 14.71 10.78 -4.77
CA GLY A 72 15.81 10.46 -5.68
C GLY A 72 16.22 11.64 -6.57
N HIS A 73 17.20 11.42 -7.43
CA HIS A 73 17.75 12.43 -8.33
C HIS A 73 16.78 12.98 -9.38
N GLU A 74 15.65 12.30 -9.63
CA GLU A 74 14.79 12.55 -10.80
C GLU A 74 13.68 13.61 -10.54
N ASP A 75 13.34 13.90 -9.28
CA ASP A 75 12.18 14.74 -8.92
C ASP A 75 12.51 16.12 -8.33
N GLN A 76 13.73 16.63 -8.56
CA GLN A 76 14.06 18.02 -8.21
C GLN A 76 13.83 18.97 -9.38
N ASP A 77 12.59 19.37 -9.59
CA ASP A 77 12.22 20.45 -10.53
C ASP A 77 12.75 21.83 -10.09
N SER A 78 13.06 21.99 -8.79
CA SER A 78 13.53 23.24 -8.18
C SER A 78 14.87 23.04 -7.48
N LEU A 79 15.93 23.69 -7.95
CA LEU A 79 17.25 23.65 -7.32
C LEU A 79 17.19 24.22 -5.89
N GLY A 80 17.36 23.37 -4.88
CA GLY A 80 17.57 23.77 -3.49
C GLY A 80 16.36 23.68 -2.56
N GLU A 81 15.17 23.32 -3.06
CA GLU A 81 14.01 23.04 -2.21
C GLU A 81 13.93 21.53 -1.90
N PRO A 82 13.59 21.14 -0.65
CA PRO A 82 13.29 19.74 -0.34
C PRO A 82 12.14 19.24 -1.20
N ASN A 83 12.19 17.96 -1.58
CA ASN A 83 11.08 17.37 -2.32
C ASN A 83 9.80 17.36 -1.45
N PRO A 84 8.66 17.84 -1.99
CA PRO A 84 7.44 18.02 -1.21
C PRO A 84 6.85 16.70 -0.70
N TYR A 85 7.01 15.60 -1.43
CA TYR A 85 6.51 14.28 -1.04
C TYR A 85 7.29 13.72 0.16
N GLU A 86 8.61 13.86 0.13
CA GLU A 86 9.48 13.47 1.24
C GLU A 86 9.16 14.28 2.50
N VAL A 87 9.05 15.61 2.36
CA VAL A 87 8.70 16.51 3.46
C VAL A 87 7.34 16.14 4.04
N ASN A 88 6.33 15.92 3.20
CA ASN A 88 4.99 15.57 3.65
C ASN A 88 4.97 14.24 4.41
N ALA A 89 5.61 13.19 3.88
CA ALA A 89 5.69 11.89 4.58
C ALA A 89 6.35 12.01 5.95
N ARG A 90 7.44 12.79 6.04
CA ARG A 90 8.14 13.08 7.29
C ARG A 90 7.23 13.80 8.28
N ASP A 91 6.62 14.90 7.85
CA ASP A 91 5.82 15.77 8.70
C ASP A 91 4.55 15.06 9.20
N VAL A 92 3.94 14.19 8.38
CA VAL A 92 2.83 13.33 8.80
C VAL A 92 3.26 12.34 9.90
N ASN A 93 4.41 11.70 9.77
CA ASN A 93 4.92 10.79 10.81
C ASN A 93 5.17 11.54 12.13
N GLU A 94 5.82 12.70 12.06
CA GLU A 94 6.10 13.53 13.23
C GLU A 94 4.80 14.05 13.87
N TYR A 95 3.83 14.49 13.07
CA TYR A 95 2.50 14.89 13.55
C TYR A 95 1.79 13.77 14.31
N LEU A 96 1.77 12.55 13.77
CA LEU A 96 1.13 11.40 14.43
C LEU A 96 1.82 11.04 15.75
N LEU A 97 3.15 11.18 15.82
CA LEU A 97 3.91 10.95 17.05
C LEU A 97 3.66 12.03 18.11
N HIS A 98 3.61 13.30 17.70
CA HIS A 98 3.21 14.40 18.57
C HIS A 98 1.80 14.19 19.13
N ALA A 99 0.86 13.71 18.30
CA ALA A 99 -0.51 13.46 18.70
C ALA A 99 -0.65 12.40 19.82
N ILE A 100 0.27 11.43 19.89
CA ILE A 100 0.31 10.43 20.96
C ILE A 100 1.28 10.79 22.10
N GLY A 101 1.81 12.02 22.11
CA GLY A 101 2.63 12.57 23.19
C GLY A 101 4.10 12.15 23.18
N VAL A 102 4.66 11.79 22.02
CA VAL A 102 6.11 11.58 21.89
C VAL A 102 6.83 12.93 21.87
N GLU A 103 7.80 13.10 22.76
CA GLU A 103 8.67 14.29 22.80
C GLU A 103 9.78 14.18 21.73
N ASP A 104 10.01 15.28 21.01
CA ASP A 104 11.06 15.42 19.99
C ASP A 104 11.11 14.27 18.95
N PRO A 105 9.98 13.97 18.26
CA PRO A 105 9.92 12.89 17.27
C PRO A 105 10.90 13.09 16.10
N GLU A 106 11.31 14.32 15.83
CA GLU A 106 12.30 14.66 14.81
C GLU A 106 13.66 14.01 15.10
N GLU A 107 14.05 13.93 16.38
CA GLU A 107 15.33 13.35 16.82
C GLU A 107 15.18 11.87 17.18
N ASN A 108 14.16 11.54 17.97
CA ASN A 108 14.03 10.23 18.61
C ASN A 108 13.14 9.26 17.83
N GLY A 109 12.31 9.77 16.93
CA GLY A 109 11.26 9.00 16.28
C GLY A 109 10.30 8.36 17.29
N GLY A 110 9.59 7.32 16.87
CA GLY A 110 8.66 6.58 17.71
C GLY A 110 7.72 5.69 16.91
N GLN A 111 6.85 5.00 17.63
CA GLN A 111 5.80 4.16 17.03
C GLN A 111 4.43 4.76 17.34
N ALA A 112 3.83 5.41 16.35
CA ALA A 112 2.52 6.05 16.49
C ALA A 112 1.41 5.01 16.73
N HIS A 113 1.47 3.89 16.02
CA HIS A 113 0.50 2.82 16.09
C HIS A 113 1.17 1.45 15.80
N PRO A 114 0.75 0.34 16.42
CA PRO A 114 1.33 -0.98 16.15
C PRO A 114 1.28 -1.40 14.68
N ARG A 115 0.28 -0.91 13.93
CA ARG A 115 0.09 -1.17 12.49
C ARG A 115 0.55 -0.03 11.58
N ILE A 116 1.42 0.84 12.08
CA ILE A 116 2.17 1.82 11.26
C ILE A 116 3.66 1.47 11.38
N VAL A 117 4.40 1.58 10.28
CA VAL A 117 5.86 1.38 10.27
C VAL A 117 6.51 2.43 11.15
N LYS A 118 7.36 1.98 12.08
CA LYS A 118 8.00 2.87 13.05
C LYS A 118 8.89 3.91 12.37
N TYR A 119 8.68 5.18 12.70
CA TYR A 119 9.53 6.30 12.30
C TYR A 119 10.72 6.41 13.26
N LEU A 120 11.92 6.63 12.74
CA LEU A 120 13.17 6.62 13.52
C LEU A 120 13.90 7.96 13.51
N GLY A 121 13.22 9.03 13.08
CA GLY A 121 13.73 10.39 13.09
C GLY A 121 14.13 10.91 11.71
N ARG A 122 14.37 12.21 11.68
CA ARG A 122 14.63 13.02 10.50
C ARG A 122 16.06 12.85 9.99
N LEU A 123 16.24 13.01 8.67
CA LEU A 123 17.54 13.18 8.02
C LEU A 123 17.52 14.46 7.17
N THR A 124 18.64 14.82 6.57
CA THR A 124 18.71 15.95 5.63
C THR A 124 19.58 15.56 4.42
N PRO A 125 18.94 15.22 3.28
CA PRO A 125 17.50 15.02 3.07
C PRO A 125 17.02 13.73 3.73
N GLY A 126 15.71 13.49 3.74
CA GLY A 126 15.08 12.22 4.03
C GLY A 126 14.67 12.01 5.48
N PHE A 127 14.36 10.75 5.78
CA PHE A 127 14.02 10.27 7.11
C PHE A 127 14.30 8.77 7.28
N LYS A 128 14.34 8.31 8.53
CA LYS A 128 14.59 6.91 8.88
C LYS A 128 13.30 6.17 9.22
N LEU A 129 13.22 4.92 8.79
CA LEU A 129 12.15 3.98 9.11
C LEU A 129 12.72 2.69 9.71
N GLU A 130 11.96 1.98 10.53
CA GLU A 130 12.36 0.64 10.96
C GLU A 130 12.60 -0.29 9.76
N PHE A 131 13.55 -1.20 9.91
CA PHE A 131 13.78 -2.22 8.92
C PHE A 131 12.68 -3.27 9.00
N VAL A 132 11.93 -3.44 7.92
CA VAL A 132 10.82 -4.40 7.83
C VAL A 132 11.16 -5.49 6.81
N SER A 133 10.92 -6.76 7.16
CA SER A 133 11.09 -7.90 6.27
C SER A 133 9.94 -8.88 6.50
N PRO A 134 9.21 -9.37 5.48
CA PRO A 134 9.53 -9.32 4.06
C PRO A 134 9.32 -7.97 3.33
N GLY A 135 8.80 -6.92 3.96
CA GLY A 135 8.78 -5.58 3.37
C GLY A 135 7.52 -5.29 2.54
N PRO A 136 7.59 -4.47 1.48
CA PRO A 136 6.40 -4.01 0.76
C PRO A 136 5.62 -5.15 0.11
N LEU A 137 4.30 -5.15 0.28
CA LEU A 137 3.39 -6.18 -0.25
C LEU A 137 3.45 -6.27 -1.79
N GLU A 138 3.65 -5.14 -2.47
CA GLU A 138 3.85 -5.08 -3.92
C GLU A 138 5.02 -5.96 -4.42
N ALA A 139 6.12 -5.99 -3.65
CA ALA A 139 7.30 -6.80 -3.96
C ALA A 139 7.20 -8.25 -3.46
N ILE A 140 6.07 -8.64 -2.86
CA ILE A 140 5.85 -9.98 -2.35
C ILE A 140 4.95 -10.75 -3.31
N ARG A 141 5.40 -11.94 -3.73
CA ARG A 141 4.56 -12.93 -4.42
C ARG A 141 3.94 -13.90 -3.42
N LEU A 142 2.66 -14.20 -3.62
CA LEU A 142 1.87 -15.01 -2.70
C LEU A 142 1.56 -16.40 -3.30
N PRO A 143 1.28 -17.42 -2.48
CA PRO A 143 0.89 -18.72 -2.99
C PRO A 143 -0.46 -18.60 -3.72
N LEU A 144 -0.72 -19.53 -4.65
CA LEU A 144 -2.01 -19.57 -5.32
C LEU A 144 -3.12 -19.87 -4.31
N PHE A 145 -4.10 -18.99 -4.25
CA PHE A 145 -5.30 -19.15 -3.44
C PHE A 145 -6.34 -19.96 -4.20
N PRO A 146 -6.80 -21.12 -3.69
CA PRO A 146 -7.79 -21.94 -4.37
C PRO A 146 -9.16 -21.24 -4.40
N VAL A 147 -9.78 -21.21 -5.58
CA VAL A 147 -11.08 -20.59 -5.86
C VAL A 147 -11.96 -21.59 -6.62
N PRO A 148 -13.26 -21.74 -6.30
CA PRO A 148 -14.01 -21.07 -5.24
C PRO A 148 -13.65 -21.58 -3.84
N VAL A 149 -13.97 -20.80 -2.80
CA VAL A 149 -13.83 -21.25 -1.41
C VAL A 149 -15.00 -22.19 -1.10
N ILE A 150 -14.73 -23.49 -1.02
CA ILE A 150 -15.76 -24.49 -0.70
C ILE A 150 -16.05 -24.42 0.80
N GLY A 151 -17.18 -23.80 1.16
CA GLY A 151 -17.68 -23.80 2.53
C GLY A 151 -18.29 -25.15 2.90
N ASN A 152 -17.72 -25.85 3.88
CA ASN A 152 -18.36 -27.03 4.48
C ASN A 152 -19.49 -26.60 5.41
N SER A 153 -20.67 -26.29 4.85
CA SER A 153 -21.86 -25.87 5.61
C SER A 153 -22.55 -27.00 6.40
N THR A 154 -21.89 -28.13 6.65
CA THR A 154 -22.54 -29.32 7.24
C THR A 154 -21.64 -30.11 8.20
N SER A 155 -21.33 -29.57 9.37
CA SER A 155 -21.25 -30.35 10.63
C SER A 155 -20.87 -29.46 11.82
N GLY A 156 -21.70 -29.47 12.85
CA GLY A 156 -21.54 -28.70 14.08
C GLY A 156 -20.45 -29.20 15.03
N LEU A 157 -19.22 -29.38 14.54
CA LEU A 157 -18.04 -29.47 15.41
C LEU A 157 -16.92 -28.58 14.89
N SER A 158 -16.59 -27.61 15.75
CA SER A 158 -15.39 -26.78 15.76
C SER A 158 -14.17 -27.54 15.24
N SER A 159 -13.67 -27.12 14.08
CA SER A 159 -12.26 -27.27 13.77
C SER A 159 -11.80 -26.00 13.09
N LEU A 160 -10.99 -25.20 13.77
CA LEU A 160 -10.26 -24.06 13.20
C LEU A 160 -9.39 -24.45 11.98
N THR A 161 -9.33 -25.74 11.63
CA THR A 161 -8.64 -26.27 10.45
C THR A 161 -9.47 -26.25 9.16
N SER A 162 -10.68 -25.67 9.14
CA SER A 162 -11.57 -25.73 7.97
C SER A 162 -11.35 -24.61 6.95
N HIS A 163 -10.66 -23.52 7.30
CA HIS A 163 -10.42 -22.39 6.40
C HIS A 163 -8.99 -22.43 5.84
N PRO A 164 -8.77 -22.13 4.55
CA PRO A 164 -7.42 -22.05 4.00
C PRO A 164 -6.58 -21.03 4.79
N PRO A 165 -5.37 -21.37 5.28
CA PRO A 165 -4.56 -20.45 6.09
C PRO A 165 -4.27 -19.12 5.38
N LEU A 166 -4.14 -19.14 4.06
CA LEU A 166 -3.93 -17.94 3.26
C LEU A 166 -5.14 -16.99 3.29
N LEU A 167 -6.36 -17.51 3.37
CA LEU A 167 -7.57 -16.68 3.52
C LEU A 167 -7.57 -15.97 4.88
N LEU A 168 -7.22 -16.70 5.94
CA LEU A 168 -7.12 -16.12 7.28
C LEU A 168 -6.02 -15.06 7.36
N LEU A 169 -4.89 -15.27 6.66
CA LEU A 169 -3.83 -14.28 6.57
C LEU A 169 -4.32 -12.99 5.88
N TYR A 170 -5.11 -13.10 4.81
CA TYR A 170 -5.69 -11.94 4.14
C TYR A 170 -6.69 -11.19 5.03
N HIS A 171 -7.55 -11.92 5.76
CA HIS A 171 -8.46 -11.30 6.74
C HIS A 171 -7.70 -10.60 7.88
N ARG A 172 -6.58 -11.18 8.33
CA ARG A 172 -5.71 -10.57 9.33
C ARG A 172 -5.12 -9.25 8.81
N TRP A 173 -4.54 -9.27 7.62
CA TRP A 173 -4.01 -8.05 6.99
C TRP A 173 -5.10 -7.01 6.76
N ALA A 174 -6.30 -7.43 6.40
CA ALA A 174 -7.48 -6.57 6.23
C ALA A 174 -7.82 -5.85 7.54
N LEU A 175 -7.94 -6.56 8.65
CA LEU A 175 -8.19 -5.94 9.96
C LEU A 175 -7.04 -5.03 10.43
N GLN A 176 -5.79 -5.45 10.24
CA GLN A 176 -4.62 -4.69 10.71
C GLN A 176 -4.45 -3.37 9.95
N THR A 177 -4.69 -3.39 8.64
CA THR A 177 -4.65 -2.18 7.81
C THR A 177 -5.84 -1.27 8.11
N LEU A 178 -7.05 -1.81 8.37
CA LEU A 178 -8.18 -1.02 8.85
C LEU A 178 -7.92 -0.40 10.23
N SER A 179 -7.29 -1.13 11.16
CA SER A 179 -6.92 -0.57 12.48
C SER A 179 -5.98 0.62 12.33
N ALA A 180 -4.98 0.53 11.43
CA ALA A 180 -4.12 1.67 11.10
C ALA A 180 -4.90 2.84 10.46
N LEU A 181 -5.78 2.58 9.49
CA LEU A 181 -6.62 3.62 8.87
C LEU A 181 -7.54 4.30 9.89
N HIS A 182 -8.15 3.52 10.79
CA HIS A 182 -8.98 4.07 11.85
C HIS A 182 -8.18 5.03 12.74
N PHE A 183 -6.96 4.66 13.13
CA PHE A 183 -6.06 5.54 13.85
C PHE A 183 -5.74 6.81 13.06
N LEU A 184 -5.42 6.71 11.76
CA LEU A 184 -5.14 7.88 10.92
C LEU A 184 -6.36 8.82 10.82
N HIS A 185 -7.55 8.27 10.56
CA HIS A 185 -8.78 9.05 10.38
C HIS A 185 -9.21 9.76 11.67
N THR A 186 -9.00 9.16 12.84
CA THR A 186 -9.26 9.82 14.13
C THR A 186 -8.34 11.02 14.39
N HIS A 187 -7.22 11.12 13.67
CA HIS A 187 -6.29 12.25 13.68
C HIS A 187 -6.40 13.15 12.44
N ALA A 188 -7.47 12.98 11.65
CA ALA A 188 -7.73 13.71 10.40
C ALA A 188 -6.63 13.57 9.32
N VAL A 189 -5.92 12.44 9.33
CA VAL A 189 -4.98 12.06 8.28
C VAL A 189 -5.66 11.07 7.35
N TYR A 190 -5.78 11.42 6.07
CA TYR A 190 -6.37 10.61 5.02
C TYR A 190 -5.32 10.34 3.95
N LEU A 191 -5.27 9.12 3.42
CA LEU A 191 -4.32 8.81 2.36
C LEU A 191 -4.99 9.15 1.02
N SER A 192 -4.31 9.91 0.17
CA SER A 192 -4.80 10.14 -1.20
C SER A 192 -4.38 9.03 -2.17
N ASN A 193 -3.57 8.07 -1.71
CA ASN A 193 -2.97 7.05 -2.55
C ASN A 193 -2.57 5.80 -1.76
N LEU A 194 -3.55 5.13 -1.15
CA LEU A 194 -3.32 3.87 -0.47
C LEU A 194 -3.16 2.75 -1.52
N CYS A 195 -2.02 2.07 -1.54
CA CYS A 195 -1.77 0.98 -2.47
C CYS A 195 -0.95 -0.16 -1.85
N ALA A 196 -0.63 -1.19 -2.64
CA ALA A 196 0.15 -2.33 -2.16
C ALA A 196 1.59 -1.94 -1.72
N SER A 197 2.15 -0.86 -2.26
CA SER A 197 3.46 -0.34 -1.83
C SER A 197 3.43 0.28 -0.43
N SER A 198 2.26 0.78 -0.01
CA SER A 198 2.00 1.39 1.30
C SER A 198 1.83 0.36 2.42
N ILE A 199 1.60 -0.93 2.09
CA ILE A 199 1.43 -2.00 3.07
C ILE A 199 2.71 -2.81 3.14
N TRP A 200 3.37 -2.79 4.29
CA TRP A 200 4.58 -3.56 4.55
C TRP A 200 4.29 -4.72 5.49
N ILE A 201 4.85 -5.88 5.18
CA ILE A 201 4.70 -7.12 5.93
C ILE A 201 5.93 -7.33 6.81
N ARG A 202 5.68 -7.51 8.12
CA ARG A 202 6.69 -7.75 9.17
C ARG A 202 7.08 -9.24 9.28
N PRO A 203 8.14 -9.57 10.06
CA PRO A 203 8.63 -10.95 10.18
C PRO A 203 7.60 -11.93 10.75
N ASP A 204 6.68 -11.43 11.58
CA ASP A 204 5.55 -12.17 12.16
C ASP A 204 4.33 -12.22 11.21
N PHE A 205 4.53 -11.87 9.95
CA PHE A 205 3.52 -11.72 8.92
C PHE A 205 2.43 -10.69 9.26
N SER A 206 2.66 -9.75 10.20
CA SER A 206 1.70 -8.65 10.42
C SER A 206 1.85 -7.58 9.35
N ALA A 207 0.75 -6.92 8.99
CA ALA A 207 0.72 -5.79 8.08
C ALA A 207 0.87 -4.46 8.82
N ALA A 208 1.56 -3.52 8.20
CA ALA A 208 1.70 -2.15 8.67
C ALA A 208 1.64 -1.15 7.51
N LEU A 209 1.04 0.02 7.75
CA LEU A 209 1.00 1.12 6.78
C LEU A 209 2.24 2.00 6.86
N THR A 210 2.64 2.54 5.71
CA THR A 210 3.72 3.52 5.54
C THR A 210 3.54 4.31 4.24
N GLY A 211 4.51 5.15 3.88
CA GLY A 211 4.52 5.86 2.60
C GLY A 211 3.51 7.00 2.55
N PHE A 212 3.39 7.78 3.63
CA PHE A 212 2.45 8.90 3.77
C PHE A 212 2.79 10.14 2.92
N ILE A 213 3.44 9.93 1.78
CA ILE A 213 3.96 11.00 0.90
C ILE A 213 2.86 11.89 0.33
N SER A 214 1.65 11.37 0.20
CA SER A 214 0.49 12.10 -0.31
C SER A 214 -0.65 12.13 0.72
N ALA A 215 -0.38 11.86 1.99
CA ALA A 215 -1.40 11.94 3.03
C ALA A 215 -1.75 13.41 3.34
N THR A 216 -2.99 13.65 3.79
CA THR A 216 -3.36 14.97 4.30
C THR A 216 -2.62 15.27 5.59
N LEU A 217 -2.28 16.54 5.77
CA LEU A 217 -1.73 17.05 7.02
C LEU A 217 -2.68 18.13 7.54
N PRO A 218 -3.37 17.93 8.68
CA PRO A 218 -4.37 18.88 9.20
C PRO A 218 -3.85 20.29 9.43
N THR A 219 -2.53 20.43 9.64
CA THR A 219 -1.87 21.72 9.88
C THR A 219 -1.41 22.41 8.61
N ALA A 220 -1.58 21.81 7.43
CA ALA A 220 -1.14 22.42 6.18
C ALA A 220 -2.11 23.54 5.76
N GLU A 221 -1.57 24.74 5.49
CA GLU A 221 -2.36 25.91 5.03
C GLU A 221 -3.00 25.69 3.64
N GLN A 222 -2.47 24.74 2.87
CA GLN A 222 -3.09 24.20 1.67
C GLN A 222 -2.94 22.67 1.71
N PRO A 223 -4.03 21.88 1.58
CA PRO A 223 -3.87 20.48 1.19
C PRO A 223 -3.06 20.50 -0.10
N SER A 224 -1.95 19.77 -0.13
CA SER A 224 -0.89 19.95 -1.12
C SER A 224 -1.47 19.99 -2.54
N ALA A 225 -1.53 21.18 -3.15
CA ALA A 225 -2.02 21.39 -4.52
C ALA A 225 -1.16 20.69 -5.59
N GLN A 226 -0.14 19.93 -5.17
CA GLN A 226 0.72 19.08 -6.00
C GLN A 226 0.36 17.59 -5.89
N ALA A 227 -0.59 17.18 -5.04
CA ALA A 227 -1.19 15.84 -5.04
C ALA A 227 -2.19 15.65 -6.21
N GLY A 228 -1.90 16.28 -7.36
CA GLY A 228 -2.83 16.53 -8.45
C GLY A 228 -3.35 15.26 -9.14
N HIS A 229 -2.74 14.11 -8.92
CA HIS A 229 -3.25 12.82 -9.38
C HIS A 229 -2.97 11.77 -8.30
N ARG A 230 -3.95 10.90 -8.01
CA ARG A 230 -3.69 9.61 -7.34
C ARG A 230 -2.63 8.88 -8.17
N SER A 231 -1.36 9.03 -7.83
CA SER A 231 -0.24 8.39 -8.51
C SER A 231 -0.02 7.00 -7.91
N GLY A 232 -1.02 6.13 -7.97
CA GLY A 232 -0.86 4.73 -7.60
C GLY A 232 -0.85 3.86 -8.84
N GLU A 233 -0.40 2.60 -8.72
CA GLU A 233 -0.69 1.49 -9.66
C GLU A 233 -2.20 1.21 -9.87
N ALA A 234 -3.03 2.08 -9.34
CA ALA A 234 -4.42 2.22 -9.65
C ALA A 234 -4.60 3.63 -10.21
N TYR A 235 -4.57 3.74 -11.53
CA TYR A 235 -5.31 4.78 -12.24
C TYR A 235 -6.81 4.77 -11.88
N LEU A 236 -7.30 4.08 -10.84
CA LEU A 236 -8.70 3.95 -10.48
C LEU A 236 -9.21 5.29 -9.95
N ASP A 237 -9.80 6.07 -10.85
CA ASP A 237 -10.44 7.32 -10.48
C ASP A 237 -11.91 7.05 -10.16
N PHE A 238 -12.16 6.70 -8.91
CA PHE A 238 -13.51 6.50 -8.44
C PHE A 238 -14.23 7.82 -8.11
N ARG A 239 -13.79 8.99 -8.61
CA ARG A 239 -14.45 10.27 -8.29
C ARG A 239 -15.97 10.25 -8.56
N GLU A 240 -16.42 9.46 -9.53
CA GLU A 240 -17.85 9.29 -9.82
C GLU A 240 -18.65 8.59 -8.71
N VAL A 241 -17.99 7.87 -7.78
CA VAL A 241 -18.60 7.11 -6.68
C VAL A 241 -18.03 7.41 -5.29
N GLU A 242 -16.86 8.04 -5.19
CA GLU A 242 -16.12 8.31 -3.95
C GLU A 242 -16.06 9.78 -3.55
N VAL A 243 -16.39 10.71 -4.47
CA VAL A 243 -16.23 12.14 -4.18
C VAL A 243 -17.05 12.53 -2.94
N GLU A 244 -16.32 13.09 -2.00
CA GLU A 244 -16.88 13.82 -0.88
C GLU A 244 -16.67 15.31 -1.12
N TYR A 245 -17.58 16.10 -0.58
CA TYR A 245 -17.51 17.55 -0.68
C TYR A 245 -17.39 18.13 0.73
N ASP A 246 -16.52 19.13 0.86
CA ASP A 246 -16.45 19.94 2.05
C ASP A 246 -17.81 20.61 2.29
N PRO A 247 -18.43 20.43 3.47
CA PRO A 247 -19.79 20.90 3.72
C PRO A 247 -19.89 22.43 3.80
N GLU A 248 -18.79 23.14 4.05
CA GLU A 248 -18.78 24.60 4.20
C GLU A 248 -18.53 25.31 2.87
N THR A 249 -17.57 24.80 2.09
CA THR A 249 -17.10 25.41 0.84
C THR A 249 -17.75 24.78 -0.39
N GLY A 250 -18.29 23.56 -0.27
CA GLY A 250 -18.81 22.77 -1.38
C GLY A 250 -17.73 22.29 -2.36
N SER A 251 -16.45 22.41 -1.98
CA SER A 251 -15.32 21.96 -2.81
C SER A 251 -15.12 20.44 -2.67
N GLU A 252 -14.66 19.80 -3.74
CA GLU A 252 -14.31 18.37 -3.73
C GLU A 252 -13.12 18.13 -2.79
N LEU A 253 -13.25 17.15 -1.90
CA LEU A 253 -12.17 16.71 -1.03
C LEU A 253 -11.19 15.84 -1.82
N GLU A 254 -9.90 16.21 -1.81
CA GLU A 254 -8.85 15.45 -2.50
C GLU A 254 -8.54 14.10 -1.83
N ALA A 255 -8.80 13.99 -0.52
CA ALA A 255 -8.67 12.77 0.26
C ALA A 255 -9.78 12.70 1.30
N SER A 256 -10.26 11.49 1.58
CA SER A 256 -11.36 11.25 2.50
C SER A 256 -11.31 9.83 3.06
N PRO A 257 -12.02 9.55 4.18
CA PRO A 257 -12.17 8.19 4.68
C PRO A 257 -12.72 7.21 3.64
N ARG A 258 -13.66 7.67 2.82
CA ARG A 258 -14.25 6.88 1.74
C ARG A 258 -13.23 6.52 0.67
N GLY A 259 -12.39 7.47 0.26
CA GLY A 259 -11.30 7.20 -0.68
C GLY A 259 -10.35 6.10 -0.17
N ASP A 260 -9.92 6.22 1.08
CA ASP A 260 -9.08 5.21 1.75
C ASP A 260 -9.74 3.83 1.82
N ILE A 261 -11.03 3.76 2.15
CA ILE A 261 -11.79 2.51 2.24
C ILE A 261 -11.89 1.81 0.88
N CYS A 262 -12.07 2.57 -0.21
CA CYS A 262 -12.18 1.98 -1.54
C CYS A 262 -10.83 1.53 -2.11
N ASP A 263 -9.77 2.28 -1.84
CA ASP A 263 -8.39 1.86 -2.14
C ASP A 263 -8.04 0.59 -1.35
N TRP A 264 -8.39 0.54 -0.07
CA TRP A 264 -8.27 -0.66 0.78
C TRP A 264 -9.01 -1.86 0.17
N ALA A 265 -10.29 -1.69 -0.20
CA ALA A 265 -11.08 -2.77 -0.79
C ALA A 265 -10.47 -3.27 -2.11
N THR A 266 -9.92 -2.37 -2.92
CA THR A 266 -9.21 -2.72 -4.15
C THR A 266 -8.00 -3.61 -3.88
N ILE A 267 -7.18 -3.27 -2.88
CA ILE A 267 -6.01 -4.07 -2.51
C ILE A 267 -6.43 -5.47 -2.09
N PHE A 268 -7.42 -5.59 -1.19
CA PHE A 268 -7.84 -6.89 -0.68
C PHE A 268 -8.56 -7.74 -1.73
N TRP A 269 -9.32 -7.12 -2.63
CA TRP A 269 -9.85 -7.79 -3.80
C TRP A 269 -8.74 -8.41 -4.67
N ARG A 270 -7.65 -7.69 -4.93
CA ARG A 270 -6.50 -8.21 -5.70
C ARG A 270 -5.89 -9.45 -5.02
N LEU A 271 -5.81 -9.45 -3.69
CA LEU A 271 -5.31 -10.61 -2.92
C LEU A 271 -6.23 -11.83 -3.05
N VAL A 272 -7.53 -11.68 -2.80
CA VAL A 272 -8.50 -12.81 -2.81
C VAL A 272 -8.88 -13.28 -4.24
N THR A 273 -8.39 -12.59 -5.27
CA THR A 273 -8.53 -12.96 -6.70
C THR A 273 -7.21 -13.37 -7.35
N ASN A 274 -6.18 -13.68 -6.57
CA ASN A 274 -4.87 -14.17 -7.04
C ASN A 274 -4.03 -13.19 -7.86
N ARG A 275 -4.35 -11.90 -7.91
CA ARG A 275 -3.56 -10.93 -8.70
C ARG A 275 -2.17 -10.66 -8.16
N GLN A 276 -1.92 -10.93 -6.88
CA GLN A 276 -0.60 -10.87 -6.25
C GLN A 276 0.08 -12.25 -6.13
N SER A 277 -0.51 -13.30 -6.72
CA SER A 277 0.04 -14.66 -6.62
C SER A 277 1.25 -14.87 -7.55
N VAL A 278 1.94 -16.00 -7.38
CA VAL A 278 2.99 -16.47 -8.30
C VAL A 278 2.52 -16.68 -9.74
N HIS A 279 1.21 -16.86 -9.95
CA HIS A 279 0.58 -17.05 -11.25
C HIS A 279 -0.66 -16.15 -11.37
N PRO A 280 -0.46 -14.82 -11.49
CA PRO A 280 -1.58 -13.90 -11.52
C PRO A 280 -2.46 -14.17 -12.73
N PRO A 281 -3.80 -14.11 -12.59
CA PRO A 281 -4.70 -14.24 -13.73
C PRO A 281 -4.38 -13.17 -14.77
N VAL A 282 -4.34 -13.58 -16.04
CA VAL A 282 -4.18 -12.62 -17.14
C VAL A 282 -5.45 -11.77 -17.23
N GLY A 283 -5.32 -10.49 -16.86
CA GLY A 283 -6.36 -9.50 -17.11
C GLY A 283 -6.16 -8.83 -18.47
N PRO A 284 -7.18 -8.16 -19.02
CA PRO A 284 -7.01 -7.26 -20.14
C PRO A 284 -6.04 -6.15 -19.73
N GLY A 285 -4.92 -6.02 -20.45
CA GLY A 285 -3.81 -5.15 -20.07
C GLY A 285 -4.16 -3.65 -19.97
N ASN A 286 -5.34 -3.24 -20.45
CA ASN A 286 -5.81 -1.85 -20.44
C ASN A 286 -6.98 -1.59 -19.48
N ALA A 287 -7.42 -2.58 -18.67
CA ALA A 287 -8.52 -2.36 -17.74
C ALA A 287 -8.11 -1.44 -16.60
N ARG A 288 -8.88 -0.36 -16.44
CA ARG A 288 -8.68 0.61 -15.38
C ARG A 288 -9.24 0.06 -14.09
N TRP A 289 -10.50 -0.39 -14.09
CA TRP A 289 -11.27 -0.94 -12.96
C TRP A 289 -11.56 -2.45 -13.14
N PRO A 290 -10.59 -3.32 -12.83
CA PRO A 290 -10.75 -4.76 -13.03
C PRO A 290 -11.80 -5.38 -12.08
N MET A 291 -12.17 -4.71 -11.00
CA MET A 291 -13.24 -5.15 -10.10
C MET A 291 -14.66 -4.92 -10.64
N LEU A 292 -14.85 -4.16 -11.74
CA LEU A 292 -16.17 -3.97 -12.37
C LEU A 292 -16.64 -5.19 -13.18
N PHE A 293 -16.10 -6.36 -12.83
CA PHE A 293 -16.40 -7.61 -13.48
C PHE A 293 -17.74 -8.16 -13.01
N SER A 294 -18.80 -7.75 -13.69
CA SER A 294 -20.08 -8.43 -13.66
C SER A 294 -20.54 -8.59 -15.09
N SER A 295 -20.50 -9.81 -15.60
CA SER A 295 -21.21 -10.13 -16.82
C SER A 295 -22.31 -11.12 -16.47
N ASN A 296 -23.36 -11.12 -17.27
CA ASN A 296 -24.33 -12.21 -17.33
C ASN A 296 -23.69 -13.58 -17.68
N ASN A 297 -22.36 -13.75 -17.61
CA ASN A 297 -21.68 -15.03 -17.61
C ASN A 297 -21.17 -15.32 -16.19
N ASP A 298 -21.79 -16.32 -15.57
CA ASP A 298 -21.39 -16.94 -14.30
C ASP A 298 -19.98 -17.58 -14.31
N LYS A 299 -19.18 -17.35 -15.37
CA LYS A 299 -17.88 -17.98 -15.62
C LYS A 299 -16.67 -17.09 -15.32
N GLY A 300 -16.86 -15.79 -15.13
CA GLY A 300 -15.76 -14.89 -14.75
C GLY A 300 -14.68 -14.66 -15.83
N ASP A 301 -14.96 -14.98 -17.10
CA ASP A 301 -14.03 -14.76 -18.20
C ASP A 301 -14.02 -13.30 -18.67
N TRP A 302 -12.84 -12.68 -18.77
CA TRP A 302 -12.64 -11.33 -19.32
C TRP A 302 -13.19 -11.20 -20.75
N PRO A 303 -13.85 -10.07 -21.11
CA PRO A 303 -14.21 -9.84 -22.50
C PRO A 303 -12.93 -9.72 -23.33
N ALA A 304 -12.96 -10.26 -24.55
CA ALA A 304 -11.82 -10.23 -25.47
C ALA A 304 -11.38 -8.80 -25.82
N ASP A 305 -12.34 -7.88 -25.93
CA ASP A 305 -12.11 -6.45 -26.16
C ASP A 305 -12.56 -5.66 -24.92
N TRP A 306 -11.65 -4.82 -24.38
CA TRP A 306 -11.95 -3.96 -23.24
C TRP A 306 -12.31 -2.55 -23.71
N ASP A 307 -13.54 -2.12 -23.43
CA ASP A 307 -14.07 -0.81 -23.80
C ASP A 307 -14.13 0.10 -22.56
N ARG A 308 -13.45 1.26 -22.63
CA ARG A 308 -13.37 2.26 -21.55
C ARG A 308 -14.70 2.96 -21.28
N ASP A 309 -15.53 3.15 -22.29
CA ASP A 309 -16.83 3.80 -22.13
C ASP A 309 -17.80 2.84 -21.42
N LEU A 310 -17.80 1.56 -21.83
CA LEU A 310 -18.58 0.51 -21.16
C LEU A 310 -18.11 0.28 -19.71
N GLU A 311 -16.81 0.38 -19.47
CA GLU A 311 -16.24 0.31 -18.12
C GLU A 311 -16.74 1.45 -17.23
N ARG A 312 -16.79 2.69 -17.74
CA ARG A 312 -17.36 3.83 -17.02
C ARG A 312 -18.87 3.67 -16.78
N GLU A 313 -19.60 3.15 -17.76
CA GLU A 313 -21.04 2.83 -17.58
C GLU A 313 -21.23 1.81 -16.45
N ARG A 314 -20.43 0.74 -16.40
CA ARG A 314 -20.46 -0.24 -15.31
C ARG A 314 -20.14 0.38 -13.95
N LEU A 315 -19.22 1.35 -13.89
CA LEU A 315 -18.91 2.07 -12.67
C LEU A 315 -20.11 2.87 -12.18
N LYS A 316 -20.78 3.60 -13.08
CA LYS A 316 -22.01 4.35 -12.76
C LYS A 316 -23.14 3.43 -12.30
N GLU A 317 -23.25 2.26 -12.91
CA GLU A 317 -24.19 1.20 -12.52
C GLU A 317 -23.75 0.42 -11.27
N ARG A 318 -22.57 0.73 -10.71
CA ARG A 318 -21.98 0.04 -9.54
C ARG A 318 -21.90 -1.48 -9.70
N ARG A 319 -21.53 -1.93 -10.91
CA ARG A 319 -21.45 -3.35 -11.27
C ARG A 319 -20.16 -4.01 -10.82
N PHE A 320 -19.90 -3.93 -9.52
CA PHE A 320 -18.76 -4.56 -8.88
C PHE A 320 -18.88 -6.09 -8.91
N GLN A 321 -17.74 -6.77 -8.96
CA GLN A 321 -17.67 -8.22 -8.88
C GLN A 321 -18.11 -8.68 -7.50
N GLN A 322 -19.19 -9.45 -7.46
CA GLN A 322 -19.65 -10.09 -6.24
C GLN A 322 -18.86 -11.39 -5.99
N LEU A 323 -18.01 -11.38 -4.96
CA LEU A 323 -17.34 -12.60 -4.48
C LEU A 323 -18.21 -13.33 -3.44
N GLU A 324 -17.83 -14.55 -3.10
CA GLU A 324 -18.42 -15.30 -1.99
C GLU A 324 -18.16 -14.57 -0.68
N GLU A 325 -19.07 -14.77 0.27
CA GLU A 325 -19.03 -14.15 1.60
C GLU A 325 -17.68 -14.41 2.31
N ALA A 326 -17.15 -15.63 2.25
CA ALA A 326 -15.86 -15.98 2.86
C ALA A 326 -14.67 -15.16 2.31
N ARG A 327 -14.79 -14.61 1.08
CA ARG A 327 -13.80 -13.73 0.43
C ARG A 327 -14.15 -12.25 0.57
N MET A 328 -14.95 -11.88 1.57
CA MET A 328 -15.37 -10.50 1.84
C MET A 328 -16.26 -9.89 0.76
N GLY A 329 -16.93 -10.69 -0.08
CA GLY A 329 -17.66 -10.18 -1.26
C GLY A 329 -18.56 -8.98 -0.97
N ASP A 330 -19.49 -9.10 -0.02
CA ASP A 330 -20.42 -8.03 0.33
C ASP A 330 -19.71 -6.79 0.91
N ILE A 331 -18.68 -7.00 1.72
CA ILE A 331 -17.89 -5.92 2.34
C ILE A 331 -17.17 -5.11 1.26
N LEU A 332 -16.52 -5.78 0.31
CA LEU A 332 -15.80 -5.13 -0.78
C LEU A 332 -16.75 -4.34 -1.69
N VAL A 333 -17.93 -4.90 -2.02
CA VAL A 333 -18.96 -4.22 -2.81
C VAL A 333 -19.50 -2.99 -2.08
N LYS A 334 -19.82 -3.09 -0.78
CA LYS A 334 -20.24 -1.96 0.05
C LYS A 334 -19.17 -0.87 0.13
N ALA A 335 -17.90 -1.27 0.24
CA ALA A 335 -16.76 -0.36 0.25
C ALA A 335 -16.69 0.46 -1.05
N TRP A 336 -16.65 -0.18 -2.23
CA TRP A 336 -16.64 0.57 -3.51
C TRP A 336 -17.95 1.32 -3.80
N GLY A 337 -19.08 0.85 -3.27
CA GLY A 337 -20.34 1.59 -3.30
C GLY A 337 -20.33 2.85 -2.40
N GLY A 338 -19.31 2.98 -1.55
CA GLY A 338 -19.18 3.97 -0.49
C GLY A 338 -20.41 4.02 0.39
N GLU A 339 -20.82 2.83 0.83
CA GLU A 339 -21.93 2.62 1.77
C GLU A 339 -21.48 2.66 3.23
N TYR A 340 -20.17 2.67 3.48
CA TYR A 340 -19.58 2.85 4.79
C TYR A 340 -19.34 4.33 5.06
N ARG A 341 -19.66 4.77 6.28
CA ARG A 341 -19.38 6.13 6.76
C ARG A 341 -17.94 6.29 7.20
N ASP A 342 -17.40 5.27 7.86
CA ASP A 342 -16.08 5.29 8.44
C ASP A 342 -15.48 3.88 8.48
N VAL A 343 -14.19 3.82 8.77
CA VAL A 343 -13.42 2.57 8.84
C VAL A 343 -13.94 1.64 9.95
N GLY A 344 -14.54 2.19 11.01
CA GLY A 344 -15.10 1.42 12.12
C GLY A 344 -16.27 0.54 11.68
N GLU A 345 -17.14 1.04 10.79
CA GLU A 345 -18.22 0.24 10.20
C GLU A 345 -17.68 -0.93 9.35
N VAL A 346 -16.60 -0.72 8.58
CA VAL A 346 -15.95 -1.79 7.80
C VAL A 346 -15.37 -2.86 8.73
N MET A 347 -14.65 -2.43 9.79
CA MET A 347 -14.11 -3.34 10.80
C MET A 347 -15.20 -4.16 11.48
N ALA A 348 -16.34 -3.54 11.81
CA ALA A 348 -17.46 -4.24 12.44
C ALA A 348 -18.03 -5.34 11.53
N ASP A 349 -18.26 -5.04 10.25
CA ASP A 349 -18.76 -6.02 9.29
C ASP A 349 -17.75 -7.16 9.07
N LEU A 350 -16.45 -6.86 8.96
CA LEU A 350 -15.41 -7.87 8.79
C LEU A 350 -15.30 -8.78 10.02
N ARG A 351 -15.44 -8.23 11.22
CA ARG A 351 -15.44 -9.04 12.45
C ARG A 351 -16.68 -9.91 12.57
N ALA A 352 -17.86 -9.40 12.18
CA ALA A 352 -19.08 -10.20 12.13
C ALA A 352 -18.96 -11.36 11.12
N LEU A 353 -18.32 -11.13 9.97
CA LEU A 353 -17.99 -12.19 9.01
C LEU A 353 -17.07 -13.25 9.64
N LEU A 354 -16.00 -12.85 10.32
CA LEU A 354 -15.06 -13.77 10.95
C LEU A 354 -15.70 -14.57 12.09
N GLU A 355 -16.55 -13.93 12.91
CA GLU A 355 -17.33 -14.60 13.94
C GLU A 355 -18.26 -15.66 13.34
N LYS A 356 -18.97 -15.31 12.25
CA LYS A 356 -19.82 -16.26 11.50
C LYS A 356 -19.02 -17.42 10.93
N MET A 357 -17.77 -17.19 10.52
CA MET A 357 -16.83 -18.22 10.07
C MET A 357 -16.26 -19.06 11.23
N GLY A 358 -16.53 -18.73 12.49
CA GLY A 358 -15.96 -19.39 13.66
C GLY A 358 -14.48 -19.08 13.87
N VAL A 359 -14.02 -17.92 13.37
CA VAL A 359 -12.64 -17.44 13.52
C VAL A 359 -12.59 -16.48 14.71
N GLU A 360 -11.68 -16.76 15.63
CA GLU A 360 -11.49 -15.94 16.83
C GLU A 360 -10.55 -14.76 16.52
N VAL A 361 -10.96 -13.56 16.94
CA VAL A 361 -10.18 -12.33 16.81
C VAL A 361 -9.89 -11.78 18.20
N THR A 362 -8.62 -11.64 18.55
CA THR A 362 -8.16 -11.00 19.79
C THR A 362 -7.78 -9.54 19.58
N GLY A 363 -8.08 -8.71 20.58
CA GLY A 363 -7.80 -7.29 20.52
C GLY A 363 -8.61 -6.60 19.43
N GLU A 364 -7.98 -5.73 18.66
CA GLU A 364 -8.65 -5.01 17.57
C GLU A 364 -8.56 -5.73 16.22
N ASP A 365 -7.48 -6.47 15.98
CA ASP A 365 -7.11 -6.85 14.62
C ASP A 365 -6.34 -8.18 14.47
N GLU A 366 -6.13 -8.94 15.55
CA GLU A 366 -5.30 -10.14 15.52
C GLU A 366 -6.16 -11.41 15.43
N ILE A 367 -5.96 -12.22 14.39
CA ILE A 367 -6.64 -13.50 14.22
C ILE A 367 -5.86 -14.60 14.94
N LEU A 368 -6.53 -15.33 15.84
CA LEU A 368 -5.92 -16.46 16.52
C LEU A 368 -5.93 -17.71 15.64
N LEU A 369 -4.76 -18.34 15.55
CA LEU A 369 -4.62 -19.66 14.96
C LEU A 369 -4.95 -20.74 15.99
N GLY A 370 -5.62 -21.79 15.56
CA GLY A 370 -5.95 -22.93 16.42
C GLY A 370 -4.69 -23.66 16.92
N GLY A 371 -4.78 -24.25 18.12
CA GLY A 371 -3.73 -25.14 18.62
C GLY A 371 -2.41 -24.46 19.05
N GLY A 372 -2.41 -23.15 19.25
CA GLY A 372 -1.24 -22.39 19.70
C GLY A 372 -0.15 -22.21 18.64
N GLN A 373 -0.49 -22.41 17.37
CA GLN A 373 0.41 -22.16 16.23
C GLN A 373 0.63 -20.66 16.04
N THR A 374 1.79 -20.30 15.49
CA THR A 374 2.05 -18.93 15.03
C THR A 374 2.03 -18.85 13.50
N TRP A 375 1.96 -17.64 12.94
CA TRP A 375 1.97 -17.45 11.49
C TRP A 375 3.27 -17.94 10.85
N GLU A 376 4.37 -17.86 11.59
CA GLU A 376 5.70 -18.34 11.21
C GLU A 376 5.82 -19.87 11.19
N ASP A 377 4.94 -20.59 11.89
CA ASP A 377 4.82 -22.05 11.81
C ASP A 377 4.12 -22.50 10.52
N ILE A 378 3.30 -21.63 9.93
CA ILE A 378 2.48 -21.92 8.73
C ILE A 378 3.17 -21.40 7.48
N PHE A 379 3.78 -20.21 7.54
CA PHE A 379 4.34 -19.52 6.40
C PHE A 379 5.86 -19.39 6.49
N VAL A 380 6.49 -19.32 5.32
CA VAL A 380 7.92 -19.05 5.18
C VAL A 380 8.14 -18.03 4.08
N VAL A 381 9.08 -17.12 4.31
CA VAL A 381 9.56 -16.18 3.29
C VAL A 381 10.72 -16.84 2.56
N ILE A 382 10.58 -17.00 1.24
CA ILE A 382 11.64 -17.44 0.34
C ILE A 382 12.31 -16.20 -0.24
N PRO A 383 13.65 -16.06 -0.11
CA PRO A 383 14.37 -14.97 -0.75
C PRO A 383 14.23 -15.08 -2.28
N PRO A 384 14.36 -13.96 -3.01
CA PRO A 384 14.38 -14.00 -4.48
C PRO A 384 15.39 -15.04 -4.99
N HIS A 385 15.01 -15.78 -6.03
CA HIS A 385 16.00 -16.50 -6.82
C HIS A 385 16.77 -15.46 -7.64
N ASP A 386 18.10 -15.51 -7.56
CA ASP A 386 18.99 -14.50 -8.14
C ASP A 386 18.65 -14.17 -9.62
N GLU A 387 18.72 -12.88 -9.95
CA GLU A 387 18.66 -12.19 -11.27
C GLU A 387 17.47 -11.23 -11.54
N GLU A 388 16.34 -11.26 -10.81
CA GLU A 388 15.18 -10.37 -11.10
C GLU A 388 14.74 -9.40 -9.97
N GLY A 389 15.63 -9.10 -9.01
CA GLY A 389 15.41 -8.05 -8.00
C GLY A 389 14.75 -8.52 -6.71
N TYR A 390 14.28 -7.56 -5.90
CA TYR A 390 13.81 -7.72 -4.50
C TYR A 390 12.53 -8.56 -4.29
N GLY A 391 12.08 -9.31 -5.30
CA GLY A 391 10.86 -10.11 -5.24
C GLY A 391 10.95 -11.25 -4.21
N ARG A 392 10.32 -11.09 -3.05
CA ARG A 392 10.23 -12.16 -2.03
C ARG A 392 8.98 -12.98 -2.28
N GLU A 393 9.01 -14.27 -1.97
CA GLU A 393 7.82 -15.12 -2.06
C GLU A 393 7.42 -15.59 -0.66
N ILE A 394 6.13 -15.49 -0.32
CA ILE A 394 5.57 -16.18 0.85
C ILE A 394 5.02 -17.52 0.40
N ARG A 395 5.46 -18.60 1.03
CA ARG A 395 4.95 -19.96 0.81
C ARG A 395 4.35 -20.54 2.07
N LEU A 396 3.43 -21.49 1.90
CA LEU A 396 3.06 -22.41 2.97
C LEU A 396 4.27 -23.31 3.27
N ARG A 397 4.59 -23.48 4.55
CA ARG A 397 5.59 -24.47 4.97
C ARG A 397 5.05 -25.86 4.66
N GLU A 398 5.87 -26.68 4.00
CA GLU A 398 5.59 -28.10 3.91
C GLU A 398 5.63 -28.69 5.32
N THR A 399 4.46 -28.95 5.90
CA THR A 399 4.39 -29.72 7.13
C THR A 399 4.78 -31.15 6.79
N GLY A 400 5.98 -31.56 7.22
CA GLY A 400 6.54 -32.90 6.99
C GLY A 400 5.79 -34.05 7.68
N VAL A 401 4.48 -33.91 7.92
CA VAL A 401 3.63 -34.93 8.54
C VAL A 401 2.34 -35.09 7.73
N LEU A 402 2.39 -36.09 6.84
CA LEU A 402 1.26 -36.86 6.32
C LEU A 402 0.13 -36.10 5.62
N ASP A 403 0.31 -35.83 4.32
CA ASP A 403 -0.77 -36.09 3.37
C ASP A 403 -0.27 -36.90 2.16
N SER A 404 -0.01 -38.18 2.43
CA SER A 404 0.24 -39.19 1.40
C SER A 404 -1.04 -39.60 0.66
N ARG A 405 -2.18 -38.93 0.85
CA ARG A 405 -3.43 -39.21 0.14
C ARG A 405 -3.71 -38.22 -1.00
N ALA A 406 -3.20 -36.99 -0.93
CA ALA A 406 -3.35 -36.03 -2.04
C ALA A 406 -2.49 -36.36 -3.28
N ARG A 407 -1.40 -37.13 -3.12
CA ARG A 407 -0.53 -37.52 -4.25
C ARG A 407 -1.08 -38.63 -5.15
N THR A 408 -2.13 -39.34 -4.75
CA THR A 408 -2.63 -40.50 -5.52
C THR A 408 -3.69 -40.14 -6.56
N THR A 409 -4.30 -38.95 -6.50
CA THR A 409 -5.43 -38.59 -7.38
C THR A 409 -5.03 -37.82 -8.64
N LEU A 410 -3.74 -37.47 -8.80
CA LEU A 410 -3.25 -36.69 -9.96
C LEU A 410 -2.36 -37.46 -10.94
N ILE A 411 -2.16 -38.78 -10.73
CA ILE A 411 -1.31 -39.62 -11.62
C ILE A 411 -2.13 -40.70 -12.36
N ALA A 412 -3.43 -40.83 -12.11
CA ALA A 412 -4.26 -41.88 -12.72
C ALA A 412 -5.13 -41.38 -13.88
N HIS A 413 -4.62 -40.56 -14.80
CA HIS A 413 -5.24 -40.35 -16.12
C HIS A 413 -4.21 -39.82 -17.11
N THR A 414 -3.25 -40.65 -17.50
CA THR A 414 -2.51 -40.52 -18.77
C THR A 414 -1.89 -41.88 -19.10
N GLU A 415 -2.71 -42.77 -19.64
CA GLU A 415 -2.21 -43.82 -20.54
C GLU A 415 -2.85 -43.61 -21.92
N PRO A 416 -2.09 -43.79 -23.00
CA PRO A 416 -2.52 -43.50 -24.36
C PRO A 416 -3.18 -44.72 -25.03
N GLU A 417 -4.20 -44.46 -25.87
CA GLU A 417 -4.49 -45.29 -27.04
C GLU A 417 -3.94 -44.61 -28.31
#